data_AF-A0A847V3K4-F1
#
_entry.id   AF-A0A847V3K4-F1
#
_cell.length_a   1.000
_cell.length_b   1.000
_cell.length_c   1.000
_cell.angle_alpha   90.00
_cell.angle_beta   90.00
_cell.angle_gamma   90.00
#
_symmetry.space_group_name_H-M   'P 1'
#
loop_
_entity.id
_entity.type
_entity.pdbx_description
1 polymer ?
#
loop_
_entity_poly.entity_id
_entity_poly.type
_entity_poly.pdbx_seq_one_letter_code
_entity_poly.pdbx_strand_id
1 'polypeptide(L)'
;MRAHYQLANHNVHAGPKGIVFKLGMPEKSPDIIYMLPGPSDAGFTDPAHGTAISLYQLTAALLTLGNNPTWFIFIKILEMLEREIGQAFLEVDKQLRSSKI
;
A
#
# COMPACT_ATOMS: atom_id res chain seq x y z
N MET A 1 8.61 2.27 -7.45
CA MET A 1 9.17 2.27 -6.08
C MET A 1 9.98 3.53 -5.70
N ARG A 2 10.92 4.04 -6.51
CA ARG A 2 11.75 5.22 -6.15
C ARG A 2 10.95 6.45 -5.71
N ALA A 3 9.85 6.76 -6.39
CA ALA A 3 8.98 7.90 -6.05
C ALA A 3 8.32 7.72 -4.67
N HIS A 4 7.76 6.54 -4.37
CA HIS A 4 7.15 6.25 -3.06
C HIS A 4 8.18 6.25 -1.93
N TYR A 5 9.38 5.72 -2.17
CA TYR A 5 10.48 5.77 -1.20
C TYR A 5 10.93 7.20 -0.92
N GLN A 6 11.12 8.03 -1.96
CA GLN A 6 11.41 9.45 -1.77
C GLN A 6 10.27 10.15 -1.03
N LEU A 7 9.01 9.85 -1.36
CA LEU A 7 7.84 10.42 -0.68
C LEU A 7 7.86 10.11 0.83
N ALA A 8 8.08 8.85 1.21
CA ALA A 8 8.16 8.43 2.61
C ALA A 8 9.30 9.11 3.40
N ASN A 9 10.44 9.38 2.76
CA ASN A 9 11.57 10.05 3.40
C ASN A 9 11.31 11.52 3.76
N HIS A 10 10.31 12.17 3.16
CA HIS A 10 9.97 13.56 3.52
C HIS A 10 9.50 13.70 4.98
N ASN A 11 8.95 12.64 5.59
CA ASN A 11 8.57 12.65 7.00
C ASN A 11 9.79 12.53 7.94
N VAL A 12 10.85 11.85 7.50
CA VAL A 12 12.03 11.52 8.32
C VAL A 12 13.06 12.63 8.27
N HIS A 13 13.24 13.24 7.11
CA HIS A 13 14.09 14.41 6.94
C HIS A 13 13.19 15.63 6.86
N ALA A 14 13.19 16.44 7.93
CA ALA A 14 12.39 17.65 8.12
C ALA A 14 12.75 18.79 7.14
N GLY A 15 12.92 18.47 5.87
CA GLY A 15 12.97 19.45 4.80
C GLY A 15 11.60 20.10 4.59
N PRO A 16 11.55 21.21 3.85
CA PRO A 16 10.34 22.04 3.72
C PRO A 16 9.12 21.29 3.18
N LYS A 17 9.31 20.21 2.43
CA LYS A 17 8.23 19.34 1.93
C LYS A 17 7.57 18.49 3.03
N GLY A 18 8.30 18.10 4.08
CA GLY A 18 7.76 17.33 5.21
C GLY A 18 6.89 18.17 6.16
N ILE A 19 6.97 19.50 6.05
CA ILE A 19 6.09 20.44 6.75
C ILE A 19 4.72 20.50 6.07
N VAL A 20 4.69 20.42 4.73
CA VAL A 20 3.47 20.56 3.91
C VAL A 20 2.76 19.22 3.69
N PHE A 21 3.51 18.12 3.65
CA PHE A 21 2.98 16.79 3.40
C PHE A 21 3.51 15.80 4.44
N LYS A 22 2.58 15.10 5.11
CA LYS A 22 2.89 13.96 5.98
C LYS A 22 2.23 12.70 5.46
N LEU A 23 3.04 11.70 5.10
CA LEU A 23 2.54 10.36 4.77
C LEU A 23 1.82 9.78 5.99
N GLY A 24 0.60 9.27 5.79
CA GLY A 24 -0.25 8.78 6.88
C GLY A 24 -1.13 9.86 7.53
N MET A 25 -1.19 11.09 7.02
CA MET A 25 -2.14 12.10 7.51
C MET A 25 -3.37 12.15 6.58
N PRO A 26 -4.60 12.09 7.10
CA PRO A 26 -5.81 12.20 6.27
C PRO A 26 -5.93 13.59 5.65
N GLU A 27 -6.35 13.67 4.38
CA GLU A 27 -6.48 14.91 3.58
C GLU A 27 -7.45 15.95 4.16
N LYS A 28 -8.30 15.57 5.12
CA LYS A 28 -9.44 16.38 5.59
C LYS A 28 -9.17 17.27 6.80
N SER A 29 -7.95 17.36 7.32
CA SER A 29 -7.65 18.18 8.51
C SER A 29 -6.73 19.38 8.21
N PRO A 30 -7.15 20.39 7.42
CA PRO A 30 -6.39 21.63 7.29
C PRO A 30 -6.40 22.48 8.57
N ASP A 31 -7.43 22.35 9.41
CA ASP A 31 -7.61 23.19 10.63
C ASP A 31 -7.12 22.52 11.92
N ILE A 32 -6.74 21.24 11.84
CA ILE A 32 -6.31 20.43 12.98
C ILE A 32 -4.86 20.02 12.69
N ILE A 33 -3.95 20.95 12.98
CA ILE A 33 -2.52 20.68 13.26
C ILE A 33 -2.42 19.92 14.61
N TYR A 34 -3.33 18.99 14.89
CA TYR A 34 -3.26 18.16 16.08
C TYR A 34 -2.61 16.85 15.64
N MET A 35 -1.32 16.79 15.95
CA MET A 35 -0.51 15.60 16.11
C MET A 35 -1.37 14.36 16.30
N LEU A 36 -1.44 13.48 15.29
CA LEU A 36 -2.08 12.17 15.41
C LEU A 36 -1.46 11.47 16.63
N PRO A 37 -2.21 11.22 17.72
CA PRO A 37 -1.64 10.62 18.92
C PRO A 37 -1.52 9.11 18.67
N GLY A 38 -0.45 8.70 18.00
CA GLY A 38 -0.13 7.29 17.76
C GLY A 38 0.08 6.91 16.29
N PRO A 39 0.19 5.61 16.00
CA PRO A 39 0.32 5.08 14.64
C PRO A 39 -0.86 5.51 13.77
N SER A 40 -0.58 5.75 12.48
CA SER A 40 -1.62 6.04 11.49
C SER A 40 -2.03 4.78 10.74
N ASP A 41 -3.33 4.64 10.50
CA ASP A 41 -3.92 3.60 9.66
C ASP A 41 -4.08 4.05 8.20
N ALA A 42 -3.68 5.27 7.85
CA ALA A 42 -3.83 5.83 6.50
C ALA A 42 -2.61 5.57 5.60
N GLY A 43 -2.84 5.42 4.30
CA GLY A 43 -1.79 5.33 3.28
C GLY A 43 -1.21 3.93 3.05
N PHE A 44 -1.86 2.88 3.54
CA PHE A 44 -1.42 1.50 3.36
C PHE A 44 -1.85 0.85 2.03
N THR A 45 -2.81 1.42 1.30
CA THR A 45 -3.40 0.79 0.10
C THR A 45 -2.38 0.49 -0.99
N ASP A 46 -1.65 1.50 -1.44
CA ASP A 46 -0.62 1.35 -2.49
C ASP A 46 0.53 0.42 -2.08
N PRO A 47 1.14 0.55 -0.88
CA PRO A 47 2.21 -0.37 -0.48
C PRO A 47 1.70 -1.79 -0.25
N ALA A 48 0.48 -2.00 0.25
CA ALA A 48 -0.09 -3.34 0.42
C ALA A 48 -0.27 -4.04 -0.94
N HIS A 49 -0.93 -3.36 -1.89
CA HIS A 49 -1.15 -3.92 -3.23
C HIS A 49 0.17 -4.11 -3.98
N GLY A 50 1.10 -3.15 -3.91
CA GLY A 50 2.44 -3.28 -4.51
C GLY A 50 3.25 -4.44 -3.93
N THR A 51 3.09 -4.74 -2.64
CA THR A 51 3.72 -5.90 -2.00
C THR A 51 3.10 -7.20 -2.50
N ALA A 52 1.77 -7.27 -2.60
CA ALA A 52 1.07 -8.42 -3.13
C ALA A 52 1.47 -8.73 -4.59
N ILE A 53 1.53 -7.69 -5.45
CA ILE A 53 2.03 -7.79 -6.84
C ILE A 53 3.44 -8.36 -6.86
N SER A 54 4.33 -7.81 -6.03
CA SER A 54 5.74 -8.22 -6.01
C SER A 54 5.89 -9.68 -5.61
N LEU A 55 5.15 -10.12 -4.57
CA LEU A 55 5.17 -11.50 -4.10
C LEU A 55 4.57 -12.46 -5.14
N TYR A 56 3.45 -12.08 -5.75
CA TYR A 56 2.83 -12.83 -6.85
C TYR A 56 3.81 -13.03 -8.01
N GLN A 57 4.43 -11.95 -8.51
CA GLN A 57 5.33 -12.01 -9.65
C GLN A 57 6.56 -12.89 -9.36
N LEU A 58 7.16 -12.74 -8.18
CA LEU A 58 8.34 -13.51 -7.78
C LEU A 58 7.99 -14.99 -7.64
N THR A 59 6.84 -15.31 -7.04
CA THR A 59 6.35 -16.69 -6.91
C THR A 59 6.01 -17.29 -8.27
N ALA A 60 5.32 -16.54 -9.15
CA ALA A 60 4.99 -16.98 -10.50
C ALA A 60 6.26 -17.28 -11.31
N ALA A 61 7.27 -16.41 -11.23
CA ALA A 61 8.56 -16.63 -11.88
C ALA A 61 9.22 -17.95 -11.42
N LEU A 62 9.24 -18.21 -10.11
CA LEU A 62 9.77 -19.47 -9.57
C LEU A 62 8.98 -20.70 -10.04
N LEU A 63 7.65 -20.60 -10.06
CA LEU A 63 6.79 -21.70 -10.49
C LEU A 63 6.95 -22.02 -11.99
N THR A 64 7.19 -21.01 -12.83
CA THR A 64 7.44 -21.21 -14.27
C THR A 64 8.76 -21.90 -14.60
N LEU A 65 9.70 -21.97 -13.66
CA LEU A 65 10.93 -22.77 -13.83
C LEU A 65 10.66 -24.28 -13.71
N GLY A 66 9.57 -24.67 -13.07
CA GLY A 66 9.17 -26.06 -12.93
C GLY A 66 8.45 -26.58 -14.18
N ASN A 67 8.70 -27.83 -14.56
CA ASN A 67 8.07 -28.45 -15.74
C ASN A 67 6.67 -29.06 -15.46
N ASN A 68 5.96 -28.58 -14.42
CA ASN A 68 4.64 -29.11 -14.05
C ASN A 68 3.54 -28.14 -14.51
N PRO A 69 2.70 -28.52 -15.48
CA PRO A 69 1.66 -27.64 -16.02
C PRO A 69 0.59 -27.23 -14.99
N THR A 70 0.42 -28.00 -13.90
CA THR A 70 -0.49 -27.64 -12.79
C THR A 70 -0.12 -26.30 -12.15
N TRP A 71 1.15 -25.88 -12.24
CA TRP A 71 1.60 -24.58 -11.72
C TRP A 71 0.88 -23.38 -12.33
N PHE A 72 0.39 -23.48 -13.57
CA PHE A 72 -0.41 -22.41 -14.17
C PHE A 72 -1.72 -22.15 -13.42
N ILE A 73 -2.32 -23.20 -12.82
CA ILE A 73 -3.52 -23.05 -11.98
C ILE A 73 -3.17 -22.27 -10.71
N PHE A 74 -2.05 -22.62 -10.06
CA PHE A 74 -1.59 -21.90 -8.86
C PHE A 74 -1.24 -20.44 -9.16
N ILE A 75 -0.59 -20.16 -10.29
CA ILE A 75 -0.31 -18.79 -10.74
C ILE A 75 -1.62 -18.01 -10.88
N LYS A 76 -2.68 -18.62 -11.40
CA LYS A 76 -4.00 -17.96 -11.51
C LYS A 76 -4.67 -17.74 -10.16
N ILE A 77 -4.57 -18.68 -9.23
CA ILE A 77 -5.07 -18.50 -7.86
C ILE A 77 -4.33 -17.34 -7.17
N LEU A 78 -3.00 -17.27 -7.31
CA LEU A 78 -2.20 -16.20 -6.74
C LEU A 78 -2.50 -14.83 -7.37
N GLU A 79 -2.78 -14.78 -8.68
CA GLU A 79 -3.24 -13.54 -9.34
C GLU A 79 -4.59 -13.09 -8.78
N MET A 80 -5.53 -14.00 -8.55
CA MET A 80 -6.82 -13.66 -7.95
C MET A 80 -6.67 -13.13 -6.52
N LEU A 81 -5.81 -13.78 -5.72
CA LEU A 81 -5.53 -13.37 -4.35
C LEU A 81 -4.88 -11.98 -4.29
N GLU A 82 -3.93 -11.70 -5.17
CA GLU A 82 -3.28 -10.38 -5.26
C GLU A 82 -4.30 -9.25 -5.50
N ARG A 83 -5.26 -9.47 -6.41
CA ARG A 83 -6.34 -8.52 -6.68
C ARG A 83 -7.29 -8.35 -5.50
N GLU A 84 -7.62 -9.44 -4.81
CA GLU A 84 -8.50 -9.42 -3.63
C GLU A 84 -7.87 -8.60 -2.49
N ILE A 85 -6.57 -8.78 -2.26
CA ILE A 85 -5.82 -7.95 -1.29
C ILE A 85 -5.90 -6.47 -1.66
N GLY A 86 -5.65 -6.12 -2.93
CA GLY A 86 -5.74 -4.74 -3.40
C GLY A 86 -7.14 -4.13 -3.18
N GLN A 87 -8.20 -4.89 -3.45
CA GLN A 87 -9.58 -4.45 -3.24
C GLN A 87 -9.91 -4.27 -1.75
N ALA A 88 -9.53 -5.23 -0.89
CA ALA A 88 -9.77 -5.14 0.55
C ALA A 88 -9.13 -3.88 1.16
N PHE A 89 -7.88 -3.58 0.80
CA PHE A 89 -7.20 -2.37 1.28
C PHE A 89 -7.81 -1.08 0.73
N LEU A 90 -8.34 -1.09 -0.49
CA LEU A 90 -9.04 0.05 -1.08
C LEU A 90 -10.38 0.30 -0.38
N GLU A 91 -11.11 -0.75 0.00
CA GLU A 91 -12.34 -0.64 0.75
C GLU A 91 -12.11 -0.06 2.15
N VAL A 92 -11.08 -0.54 2.86
CA VAL A 92 -10.69 0.00 4.17
C VAL A 92 -10.30 1.48 4.06
N ASP A 93 -9.52 1.88 3.06
CA ASP A 93 -9.15 3.30 2.87
C ASP A 93 -10.37 4.19 2.58
N LYS A 94 -11.33 3.70 1.79
CA LYS A 94 -12.62 4.39 1.58
C LYS A 94 -13.39 4.55 2.88
N GLN A 95 -13.46 3.50 3.70
CA GLN A 95 -14.11 3.56 5.01
C GLN A 95 -13.42 4.58 5.92
N LEU A 96 -12.09 4.54 6.02
CA LEU A 96 -11.29 5.49 6.80
C LEU A 96 -11.51 6.94 6.36
N ARG A 97 -11.56 7.22 5.04
CA ARG A 97 -11.84 8.56 4.50
C ARG A 97 -13.29 9.03 4.69
N SER A 98 -14.22 8.08 4.81
CA SER A 98 -15.65 8.34 5.02
C SER A 98 -16.01 8.53 6.50
N SER A 99 -15.26 7.87 7.39
CA SER A 99 -15.41 8.01 8.84
C SER A 99 -14.98 9.43 9.23
N LYS A 100 -15.93 10.23 9.72
CA LYS A 100 -15.65 11.56 10.30
C LYS A 100 -14.81 11.34 11.55
N ILE A 101 -13.52 11.67 11.46
CA ILE A 101 -12.71 12.12 12.60
C ILE A 101 -12.67 13.64 12.50
#